data_AF-A0A430G1Y4-F1
#
_entry.id   AF-A0A430G1Y4-F1
#
_cell.length_a   1.000
_cell.length_b   1.000
_cell.length_c   1.000
_cell.angle_alpha   90.00
_cell.angle_beta   90.00
_cell.angle_gamma   90.00
#
_symmetry.space_group_name_H-M   'P 1'
#
loop_
_entity.id
_entity.type
_entity.pdbx_description
1 polymer ?
#
loop_
_entity_poly.entity_id
_entity_poly.type
_entity_poly.pdbx_seq_one_letter_code
_entity_poly.pdbx_strand_id
1 'polypeptide(L)'
;MPKSYLSDPLDDLLQRSGLSAAKIDMSLERLARLWQPTVLKPGHPYLRQIQQRTGVNVVGIARRYRRLLVEIEQLEDAKLRWRYHERSRSDCVFACAGQIPHTLGDALRGRPLRALIIPTPALGEMTIDTVLHDPDGRLDLRVTPQWRQF
;
A
#
# COMPACT_ATOMS: atom_id res chain seq x y z
N MET A 1 -10.26 14.07 -19.55
CA MET A 1 -9.31 14.09 -18.42
C MET A 1 -8.23 13.04 -18.68
N PRO A 2 -6.95 13.28 -18.35
CA PRO A 2 -5.92 12.25 -18.48
C PRO A 2 -6.27 11.05 -17.60
N LYS A 3 -6.10 9.83 -18.12
CA LYS A 3 -6.37 8.58 -17.39
C LYS A 3 -5.49 8.50 -16.15
N SER A 4 -6.09 8.50 -14.96
CA SER A 4 -5.42 8.30 -13.67
C SER A 4 -5.61 6.86 -13.20
N TYR A 5 -4.67 6.36 -12.41
CA TYR A 5 -4.67 4.96 -11.94
C TYR A 5 -4.42 4.87 -10.44
N LEU A 6 -5.01 3.85 -9.82
CA LEU A 6 -4.70 3.42 -8.46
C LEU A 6 -4.54 1.90 -8.42
N SER A 7 -3.92 1.40 -7.37
CA SER A 7 -3.81 -0.03 -7.13
C SER A 7 -5.10 -0.60 -6.54
N ASP A 8 -5.35 -1.89 -6.72
CA ASP A 8 -6.44 -2.63 -6.05
C ASP A 8 -6.42 -2.50 -4.51
N PRO A 9 -5.27 -2.62 -3.81
CA PRO A 9 -5.20 -2.34 -2.38
C PRO A 9 -5.72 -0.95 -2.00
N LEU A 10 -5.32 0.09 -2.74
CA LEU A 10 -5.79 1.45 -2.46
C LEU A 10 -7.29 1.59 -2.78
N ASP A 11 -7.77 0.97 -3.86
CA ASP A 11 -9.18 1.01 -4.25
C ASP A 11 -10.07 0.38 -3.17
N ASP A 12 -9.73 -0.81 -2.67
CA ASP A 12 -10.44 -1.48 -1.57
C ASP A 12 -10.52 -0.60 -0.32
N LEU A 13 -9.39 0.00 0.09
CA LEU A 13 -9.34 0.89 1.25
C LEU A 13 -10.23 2.13 1.08
N LEU A 14 -10.22 2.74 -0.10
CA LEU A 14 -11.07 3.88 -0.39
C LEU A 14 -12.55 3.50 -0.39
N GLN A 15 -12.93 2.40 -1.03
CA GLN A 15 -14.31 1.92 -1.05
C GLN A 15 -14.83 1.61 0.36
N ARG A 16 -14.09 0.83 1.15
CA ARG A 16 -14.47 0.49 2.53
C ARG A 16 -14.51 1.70 3.46
N SER A 17 -13.71 2.72 3.17
CA SER A 17 -13.76 3.98 3.91
C SER A 17 -14.82 4.96 3.40
N GLY A 18 -15.52 4.67 2.29
CA GLY A 18 -16.49 5.57 1.67
C GLY A 18 -15.86 6.80 1.01
N LEU A 19 -14.59 6.72 0.64
CA LEU A 19 -13.85 7.73 -0.12
C LEU A 19 -13.81 7.33 -1.59
N SER A 20 -13.71 8.32 -2.48
CA SER A 20 -13.47 8.08 -3.90
C SER A 20 -12.07 8.52 -4.27
N ALA A 21 -11.45 7.81 -5.22
CA ALA A 21 -10.14 8.17 -5.77
C ALA A 21 -10.14 9.59 -6.36
N ALA A 22 -11.26 10.02 -6.96
CA ALA A 22 -11.43 11.40 -7.44
C ALA A 22 -11.32 12.45 -6.32
N LYS A 23 -11.91 12.21 -5.13
CA LYS A 23 -11.78 13.13 -3.99
C LYS A 23 -10.34 13.24 -3.50
N ILE A 24 -9.62 12.12 -3.48
CA ILE A 24 -8.21 12.06 -3.11
C ILE A 24 -7.35 12.84 -4.10
N ASP A 25 -7.53 12.58 -5.41
CA ASP A 25 -6.79 13.27 -6.46
C ASP A 25 -7.05 14.78 -6.47
N MET A 26 -8.30 15.21 -6.27
CA MET A 26 -8.65 16.63 -6.13
C MET A 26 -7.95 17.29 -4.94
N SER A 27 -7.87 16.62 -3.79
CA SER A 27 -7.15 17.15 -2.62
C SER A 27 -5.65 17.29 -2.89
N LEU A 28 -5.07 16.32 -3.58
CA LEU A 28 -3.66 16.37 -4.00
C LEU A 28 -3.40 17.47 -5.04
N GLU A 29 -4.33 17.69 -5.97
CA GLU A 29 -4.27 18.79 -6.93
C GLU A 29 -4.31 20.16 -6.25
N ARG A 30 -5.12 20.32 -5.19
CA ARG A 30 -5.12 21.55 -4.37
C ARG A 30 -3.75 21.80 -3.74
N LEU A 31 -3.11 20.77 -3.19
CA LEU A 31 -1.75 20.88 -2.64
C LEU A 31 -0.75 21.30 -3.72
N ALA A 32 -0.84 20.71 -4.92
CA ALA A 32 0.02 21.08 -6.05
C ALA A 32 -0.11 22.56 -6.44
N ARG A 33 -1.34 23.09 -6.46
CA ARG A 33 -1.62 24.51 -6.75
C ARG A 33 -1.04 25.45 -5.71
N LEU A 34 -0.89 24.98 -4.47
CA LEU A 34 -0.25 25.71 -3.36
C LEU A 34 1.26 25.49 -3.28
N TRP A 35 1.86 24.82 -4.27
CA TRP A 35 3.27 24.44 -4.33
C TRP A 35 3.73 23.60 -3.12
N GLN A 36 2.79 22.88 -2.52
CA GLN A 36 3.07 21.94 -1.44
C GLN A 36 3.38 20.56 -2.01
N PRO A 37 4.14 19.73 -1.28
CA PRO A 37 4.29 18.32 -1.63
C PRO A 37 2.93 17.66 -1.87
N THR A 38 2.77 17.00 -3.02
CA THR A 38 1.53 16.30 -3.41
C THR A 38 1.39 14.97 -2.69
N VAL A 39 1.29 15.05 -1.37
CA VAL A 39 1.14 13.92 -0.46
C VAL A 39 0.17 14.29 0.66
N LEU A 40 -0.82 13.44 0.88
CA LEU A 40 -1.64 13.47 2.08
C LEU A 40 -0.80 12.86 3.21
N LYS A 41 -0.47 13.67 4.21
CA LYS A 41 0.37 13.28 5.35
C LYS A 41 -0.47 12.70 6.50
N PRO A 42 0.15 12.01 7.49
CA PRO A 42 -0.54 11.55 8.69
C PRO A 42 -1.34 12.68 9.35
N GLY A 43 -2.52 12.37 9.87
CA GLY A 43 -3.44 13.35 10.47
C GLY A 43 -4.42 14.00 9.48
N HIS A 44 -4.21 13.88 8.16
CA HIS A 44 -5.16 14.34 7.17
C HIS A 44 -6.55 13.69 7.38
N PRO A 45 -7.68 14.42 7.28
CA PRO A 45 -9.01 13.88 7.58
C PRO A 45 -9.35 12.58 6.84
N TYR A 46 -8.95 12.46 5.57
CA TYR A 46 -9.17 11.24 4.77
C TYR A 46 -8.40 10.04 5.30
N LEU A 47 -7.15 10.21 5.75
CA LEU A 47 -6.37 9.10 6.31
C LEU A 47 -6.94 8.66 7.67
N ARG A 48 -7.37 9.63 8.49
CA ARG A 48 -8.10 9.33 9.74
C ARG A 48 -9.39 8.55 9.47
N GLN A 49 -10.15 8.93 8.44
CA GLN A 49 -11.36 8.21 8.05
C GLN A 49 -11.07 6.78 7.58
N ILE A 50 -10.00 6.57 6.80
CA ILE A 50 -9.57 5.22 6.40
C ILE A 50 -9.26 4.39 7.65
N GLN A 51 -8.44 4.92 8.56
CA GLN A 51 -8.07 4.23 9.79
C GLN A 51 -9.29 3.89 10.65
N GLN A 52 -10.20 4.83 10.86
CA GLN A 52 -11.41 4.64 11.66
C GLN A 52 -12.35 3.56 11.09
N ARG A 53 -12.44 3.45 9.76
CA ARG A 53 -13.38 2.52 9.10
C ARG A 53 -12.79 1.16 8.78
N THR A 54 -11.48 1.08 8.58
CA THR A 54 -10.81 -0.14 8.12
C THR A 54 -9.84 -0.73 9.15
N GLY A 55 -9.46 0.04 10.17
CA GLY A 55 -8.38 -0.31 11.10
C GLY A 55 -6.97 -0.18 10.51
N VAL A 56 -6.86 0.19 9.23
CA VAL A 56 -5.59 0.26 8.51
C VAL A 56 -4.96 1.64 8.67
N ASN A 57 -3.72 1.66 9.13
CA ASN A 57 -2.97 2.90 9.31
C ASN A 57 -2.23 3.29 8.01
N VAL A 58 -2.87 4.13 7.21
CA VAL A 58 -2.27 4.75 6.03
C VAL A 58 -1.43 5.95 6.47
N VAL A 59 -0.12 5.89 6.23
CA VAL A 59 0.82 6.96 6.60
C VAL A 59 1.04 7.96 5.47
N GLY A 60 0.67 7.60 4.24
CA GLY A 60 0.75 8.53 3.12
C GLY A 60 -0.09 8.10 1.92
N ILE A 61 -0.68 9.07 1.22
CA ILE A 61 -1.14 8.89 -0.15
C ILE A 61 -0.54 10.00 -1.00
N ALA A 62 0.26 9.65 -2.00
CA ALA A 62 0.93 10.61 -2.86
C ALA A 62 0.46 10.50 -4.31
N ARG A 63 0.57 11.60 -5.06
CA ARG A 63 0.45 11.57 -6.52
C ARG A 63 1.83 11.52 -7.15
N ARG A 64 2.05 10.55 -8.04
CA ARG A 64 3.23 10.52 -8.91
C ARG A 64 2.80 10.28 -10.34
N TYR A 65 3.05 11.26 -11.21
CA TYR A 65 2.51 11.30 -12.57
C TYR A 65 0.98 11.15 -12.58
N ARG A 66 0.47 10.06 -13.18
CA ARG A 66 -0.97 9.74 -13.27
C ARG A 66 -1.38 8.63 -12.30
N ARG A 67 -0.67 8.48 -11.18
CA ARG A 67 -0.92 7.41 -10.20
C ARG A 67 -1.07 7.96 -8.81
N LEU A 68 -2.06 7.43 -8.09
CA LEU A 68 -2.12 7.51 -6.65
C LEU A 68 -1.31 6.35 -6.09
N LEU A 69 -0.41 6.65 -5.15
CA LEU A 69 0.48 5.71 -4.50
C LEU A 69 0.20 5.74 -3.00
N VAL A 70 0.08 4.57 -2.37
CA VAL A 70 -0.16 4.46 -0.93
C VAL A 70 1.05 3.94 -0.15
N GLU A 71 1.19 4.44 1.07
CA GLU A 71 2.10 3.94 2.08
C GLU A 71 1.31 3.60 3.36
N ILE A 72 1.52 2.39 3.86
CA ILE A 72 0.78 1.80 4.97
C ILE A 72 1.78 1.21 5.96
N GLU A 73 1.57 1.50 7.24
CA GLU A 73 2.37 0.95 8.33
C GLU A 73 1.45 0.47 9.44
N GLN A 74 1.35 -0.84 9.62
CA GLN A 74 0.51 -1.42 10.66
C GLN A 74 1.37 -1.74 11.89
N LEU A 75 1.01 -1.09 13.00
CA LEU A 75 1.66 -1.29 14.30
C LEU A 75 0.80 -2.19 15.19
N GLU A 76 1.47 -2.98 16.03
CA GLU A 76 0.89 -3.78 17.13
C GLU A 76 1.83 -3.65 18.33
N ASP A 77 1.33 -3.23 19.49
CA ASP A 77 2.12 -2.94 20.69
C ASP A 77 3.35 -2.04 20.44
N ALA A 78 3.15 -0.96 19.69
CA ALA A 78 4.19 -0.02 19.24
C ALA A 78 5.31 -0.63 18.37
N LYS A 79 5.16 -1.88 17.91
CA LYS A 79 6.08 -2.56 16.99
C LYS A 79 5.48 -2.67 15.60
N LEU A 80 6.31 -2.49 14.57
CA LEU A 80 5.88 -2.62 13.18
C LEU A 80 5.58 -4.08 12.84
N ARG A 81 4.30 -4.42 12.73
CA ARG A 81 3.80 -5.75 12.35
C ARG A 81 4.02 -6.00 10.86
N TRP A 82 3.57 -5.06 10.03
CA TRP A 82 3.80 -5.08 8.59
C TRP A 82 3.73 -3.68 8.00
N ARG A 83 4.35 -3.49 6.83
CA ARG A 83 4.25 -2.27 6.01
C ARG A 83 4.03 -2.63 4.55
N TYR A 84 3.38 -1.73 3.84
CA TYR A 84 3.20 -1.80 2.40
C TYR A 84 3.47 -0.43 1.78
N HIS A 85 4.32 -0.37 0.77
CA HIS A 85 4.75 0.88 0.15
C HIS A 85 4.74 0.74 -1.37
N GLU A 86 3.96 1.59 -2.04
CA GLU A 86 3.95 1.75 -3.50
C GLU A 86 4.90 2.89 -3.93
N ARG A 87 6.11 2.56 -4.38
CA ARG A 87 7.08 3.58 -4.83
C ARG A 87 6.86 3.97 -6.29
N SER A 88 6.44 2.99 -7.09
CA SER A 88 6.06 3.14 -8.49
C SER A 88 5.14 2.00 -8.92
N ARG A 89 4.70 2.02 -10.20
CA ARG A 89 3.90 0.92 -10.78
C ARG A 89 4.55 -0.45 -10.64
N SER A 90 5.88 -0.52 -10.79
CA SER A 90 6.66 -1.76 -10.84
C SER A 90 7.54 -1.95 -9.60
N ASP A 91 7.39 -1.09 -8.59
CA ASP A 91 8.16 -1.16 -7.35
C ASP A 91 7.19 -0.95 -6.19
N CYS A 92 6.56 -2.05 -5.76
CA CYS A 92 5.76 -2.10 -4.55
C CYS A 92 6.38 -3.12 -3.61
N VAL A 93 6.51 -2.74 -2.34
CA VAL A 93 7.19 -3.53 -1.33
C VAL A 93 6.21 -3.84 -0.20
N PHE A 94 6.12 -5.11 0.17
CA PHE A 94 5.46 -5.56 1.39
C PHE A 94 6.53 -6.08 2.34
N ALA A 95 6.46 -5.71 3.61
CA ALA A 95 7.39 -6.21 4.61
C ALA A 95 6.65 -6.59 5.88
N CYS A 96 7.05 -7.68 6.51
CA CYS A 96 6.42 -8.17 7.73
C CYS A 96 7.44 -8.89 8.62
N ALA A 97 7.10 -9.08 9.89
CA ALA A 97 7.89 -9.94 10.77
C ALA A 97 7.83 -11.39 10.28
N GLY A 98 8.98 -12.08 10.25
CA GLY A 98 9.06 -13.48 9.88
C GLY A 98 10.30 -13.78 9.04
N GLN A 99 10.65 -15.06 9.00
CA GLN A 99 11.69 -15.59 8.13
C GLN A 99 11.11 -16.75 7.34
N ILE A 100 11.50 -16.86 6.08
CA ILE A 100 11.13 -17.98 5.22
C ILE A 100 12.43 -18.69 4.84
N PRO A 101 12.53 -20.02 5.03
CA PRO A 101 13.66 -20.78 4.53
C PRO A 101 13.89 -20.52 3.04
N HIS A 102 15.14 -20.37 2.61
CA HIS A 102 15.48 -20.08 1.21
C HIS A 102 14.79 -21.04 0.22
N THR A 103 14.67 -22.32 0.58
CA THR A 103 14.04 -23.37 -0.23
C THR A 103 12.54 -23.15 -0.47
N LEU A 104 11.87 -22.40 0.40
CA LEU A 104 10.46 -22.03 0.25
C LEU A 104 10.29 -20.65 -0.41
N GLY A 105 11.33 -19.81 -0.44
CA GLY A 105 11.29 -18.49 -1.06
C GLY A 105 10.94 -18.54 -2.55
N ASP A 106 11.56 -19.47 -3.29
CA ASP A 106 11.27 -19.66 -4.72
C ASP A 106 9.84 -20.16 -4.97
N ALA A 107 9.30 -20.98 -4.07
CA ALA A 107 7.94 -21.51 -4.17
C ALA A 107 6.85 -20.44 -3.98
N LEU A 108 7.20 -19.28 -3.41
CA LEU A 108 6.29 -18.15 -3.20
C LEU A 108 6.18 -17.25 -4.42
N ARG A 109 7.15 -17.28 -5.33
CA ARG A 109 7.09 -16.45 -6.55
C ARG A 109 5.86 -16.83 -7.39
N GLY A 110 5.11 -15.81 -7.80
CA GLY A 110 3.85 -15.98 -8.54
C GLY A 110 2.66 -16.38 -7.66
N ARG A 111 2.85 -16.61 -6.35
CA ARG A 111 1.74 -16.86 -5.42
C ARG A 111 1.11 -15.53 -4.99
N PRO A 112 -0.19 -15.54 -4.65
CA PRO A 112 -0.83 -14.34 -4.12
C PRO A 112 -0.33 -14.06 -2.70
N LEU A 113 -0.22 -12.79 -2.30
CA LEU A 113 0.28 -12.40 -0.97
C LEU A 113 -0.56 -13.00 0.17
N ARG A 114 -1.87 -13.21 -0.07
CA ARG A 114 -2.78 -13.89 0.88
C ARG A 114 -2.38 -15.33 1.22
N ALA A 115 -1.46 -15.93 0.47
CA ALA A 115 -0.91 -17.25 0.78
C ALA A 115 0.02 -17.23 2.01
N LEU A 116 0.48 -16.05 2.45
CA LEU A 116 1.22 -15.91 3.70
C LEU A 116 0.24 -15.94 4.88
N ILE A 117 0.56 -16.70 5.92
CA ILE A 117 -0.20 -16.77 7.19
C ILE A 117 0.14 -15.53 8.03
N ILE A 118 -0.14 -14.36 7.47
CA ILE A 118 -0.10 -13.08 8.16
C ILE A 118 -1.48 -12.49 7.93
N PRO A 119 -2.11 -11.87 8.93
CA PRO A 119 -3.35 -11.17 8.69
C PRO A 119 -3.03 -9.95 7.83
N THR A 120 -3.09 -10.19 6.52
CA THR A 120 -3.04 -9.22 5.44
C THR A 120 -4.43 -8.99 4.82
N PRO A 121 -5.55 -9.00 5.59
CA PRO A 121 -6.89 -9.03 5.00
C PRO A 121 -7.26 -7.74 4.25
N ALA A 122 -6.40 -6.72 4.26
CA ALA A 122 -6.74 -5.39 3.77
C ALA A 122 -5.98 -4.92 2.52
N LEU A 123 -5.11 -5.75 1.92
CA LEU A 123 -4.29 -5.33 0.77
C LEU A 123 -4.75 -5.91 -0.58
N GLY A 124 -5.97 -6.45 -0.68
CA GLY A 124 -6.52 -6.95 -1.94
C GLY A 124 -5.70 -8.09 -2.57
N GLU A 125 -5.84 -8.28 -3.89
CA GLU A 125 -5.07 -9.27 -4.65
C GLU A 125 -3.73 -8.69 -5.13
N MET A 126 -2.63 -9.20 -4.58
CA MET A 126 -1.28 -8.90 -5.03
C MET A 126 -0.52 -10.19 -5.25
N THR A 127 0.40 -10.17 -6.21
CA THR A 127 1.27 -11.31 -6.52
C THR A 127 2.67 -11.07 -5.95
N ILE A 128 3.29 -12.10 -5.38
CA ILE A 128 4.67 -12.05 -4.91
C ILE A 128 5.62 -12.21 -6.10
N ASP A 129 6.46 -11.21 -6.36
CA ASP A 129 7.43 -11.24 -7.46
C ASP A 129 8.79 -11.76 -7.02
N THR A 130 9.23 -11.35 -5.84
CA THR A 130 10.57 -11.68 -5.32
C THR A 130 10.55 -11.64 -3.80
N VAL A 131 11.25 -12.60 -3.18
CA VAL A 131 11.53 -12.61 -1.74
C VAL A 131 12.92 -12.02 -1.52
N LEU A 132 12.99 -10.89 -0.84
CA LEU A 132 14.21 -10.27 -0.38
C LEU A 132 14.48 -10.74 1.05
N HIS A 133 15.72 -11.12 1.33
CA HIS A 133 16.11 -11.60 2.64
C HIS A 133 16.69 -10.43 3.42
N ASP A 134 16.03 -10.10 4.53
CA ASP A 134 16.56 -9.14 5.50
C ASP A 134 17.31 -9.92 6.59
N PRO A 135 18.63 -9.67 6.79
CA PRO A 135 19.38 -10.27 7.89
C PRO A 135 18.80 -9.93 9.28
N ASP A 136 17.99 -8.87 9.40
CA ASP A 136 17.37 -8.44 10.66
C ASP A 136 16.10 -9.24 11.03
N GLY A 137 15.80 -10.32 10.31
CA GLY A 137 14.68 -11.23 10.62
C GLY A 137 13.30 -10.73 10.18
N ARG A 138 13.28 -9.82 9.21
CA ARG A 138 12.07 -9.43 8.48
C ARG A 138 11.99 -10.17 7.15
N LEU A 139 10.75 -10.34 6.68
CA LEU A 139 10.48 -10.83 5.35
C LEU A 139 10.10 -9.63 4.49
N ASP A 140 10.98 -9.26 3.55
CA ASP A 140 10.74 -8.22 2.57
C ASP A 140 10.35 -8.86 1.23
N LEU A 141 9.24 -8.42 0.65
CA LEU A 141 8.69 -8.97 -0.58
C LEU A 141 8.48 -7.84 -1.58
N ARG A 142 8.95 -8.06 -2.81
CA ARG A 142 8.43 -7.29 -3.95
C ARG A 142 7.11 -7.92 -4.37
N VAL A 143 6.10 -7.07 -4.49
CA VAL A 143 4.76 -7.49 -4.87
C VAL A 143 4.25 -6.64 -6.01
N THR A 144 3.39 -7.22 -6.84
CA THR A 144 2.70 -6.50 -7.91
C THR A 144 1.20 -6.50 -7.62
N PRO A 145 0.59 -5.33 -7.32
CA PRO A 145 -0.86 -5.19 -7.32
C PRO A 145 -1.39 -5.06 -8.75
N GLN A 146 -2.70 -5.28 -8.91
CA GLN A 146 -3.39 -4.83 -10.12
C GLN A 146 -3.58 -3.30 -10.08
N TRP A 147 -3.56 -2.66 -11.25
CA TRP A 147 -3.71 -1.22 -11.41
C TRP A 147 -4.97 -0.93 -12.21
N ARG A 148 -5.89 -0.15 -11.65
CA ARG A 148 -7.17 0.20 -12.26
C ARG A 148 -7.21 1.68 -12.61
N GLN A 149 -7.94 1.99 -13.68
CA GLN A 149 -8.26 3.36 -14.01
C GLN A 149 -9.43 3.84 -13.13
N PHE A 150 -9.41 5.11 -12.73
CA PHE A 150 -10.52 5.78 -12.05
C PHE A 150 -10.84 7.13 -12.70
#